data_AF-A0A1Y1M427-F1
#
_entry.id   AF-A0A1Y1M427-F1
#
_cell.length_a   1.000
_cell.length_b   1.000
_cell.length_c   1.000
_cell.angle_alpha   90.00
_cell.angle_beta   90.00
_cell.angle_gamma   90.00
#
_symmetry.space_group_name_H-M   'P 1'
#
loop_
_entity.id
_entity.type
_entity.pdbx_description
1 polymer ?
#
loop_
_entity_poly.entity_id
_entity_poly.type
_entity_poly.pdbx_seq_one_letter_code
_entity_poly.pdbx_strand_id
1 'polypeptide(L)'
;MILLAGCRKPKSRGFVKLDVNKEVVVDPQYLQHEDDVRCIQEGGYQTQMYLHKLHISAVVLASKIVNSTAFQNIGASIHLPEIENCNYTRSFENEKYLECIIRTSAITSYHQAGTCAMGKHALAVVDDYFR
;
A
#
# COMPACT_ATOMS: atom_id res chain seq x y z
N MET A 1 -11.37 -15.44 -2.85
CA MET A 1 -10.34 -14.69 -3.61
C MET A 1 -9.97 -13.46 -2.80
N ILE A 2 -8.68 -13.12 -2.70
CA ILE A 2 -8.21 -11.88 -2.06
C ILE A 2 -7.70 -10.95 -3.16
N LEU A 3 -8.16 -9.71 -3.18
CA LEU A 3 -7.65 -8.67 -4.08
C LEU A 3 -6.60 -7.86 -3.33
N LEU A 4 -5.36 -7.92 -3.79
CA LEU A 4 -4.26 -7.15 -3.21
C LEU A 4 -4.16 -5.80 -3.91
N ALA A 5 -4.29 -4.73 -3.13
CA ALA A 5 -3.99 -3.37 -3.56
C ALA A 5 -2.67 -2.93 -2.93
N GLY A 6 -1.82 -2.25 -3.71
CA GLY A 6 -0.53 -1.76 -3.23
C GLY A 6 -0.15 -0.44 -3.89
N CYS A 7 0.57 0.40 -3.15
CA CYS A 7 1.14 1.62 -3.70
C CYS A 7 2.44 1.29 -4.47
N ARG A 8 2.51 1.65 -5.75
CA ARG A 8 3.69 1.35 -6.59
C ARG A 8 4.87 2.27 -6.34
N LYS A 9 4.63 3.46 -5.79
CA LYS A 9 5.65 4.48 -5.53
C LYS A 9 5.53 4.97 -4.08
N PRO A 10 5.77 4.10 -3.09
CA PRO A 10 5.65 4.48 -1.70
C PRO A 10 6.63 5.63 -1.37
N LYS A 11 6.20 6.52 -0.50
CA LYS A 11 6.93 7.65 0.05
C LYS A 11 7.59 7.32 1.39
N SER A 12 7.07 6.36 2.15
CA SER A 12 7.75 5.86 3.36
C SER A 12 9.14 5.34 3.01
N ARG A 13 10.11 5.57 3.90
CA ARG A 13 11.49 5.14 3.74
C ARG A 13 11.96 4.47 5.03
N GLY A 14 12.45 3.25 4.88
CA GLY A 14 12.97 2.44 5.97
C GLY A 14 14.50 2.35 5.99
N PHE A 15 15.01 1.40 6.75
CA PHE A 15 16.43 1.09 6.82
C PHE A 15 16.70 -0.42 6.89
N VAL A 16 17.93 -0.78 6.53
CA VAL A 16 18.55 -2.06 6.86
C VAL A 16 19.83 -1.75 7.63
N LYS A 17 19.95 -2.26 8.84
CA LYS A 17 21.12 -2.01 9.71
C LYS A 17 21.50 -3.24 10.49
N LEU A 18 22.73 -3.26 11.01
CA LEU A 18 23.13 -4.21 12.03
C LEU A 18 22.74 -3.68 13.41
N ASP A 19 22.24 -4.55 14.28
CA ASP A 19 22.04 -4.24 15.69
C ASP A 19 23.32 -4.42 16.52
N VAL A 20 23.21 -4.28 17.85
CA VAL A 20 24.33 -4.44 18.80
C VAL A 20 24.93 -5.84 18.79
N ASN A 21 24.16 -6.86 18.38
CA ASN A 21 24.57 -8.25 18.27
C ASN A 21 25.07 -8.61 16.86
N LYS A 22 25.15 -7.62 15.96
CA LYS A 22 25.47 -7.79 14.52
C LYS A 22 24.42 -8.59 13.76
N GLU A 23 23.18 -8.61 14.24
CA GLU A 23 22.04 -9.18 13.51
C GLU A 23 21.46 -8.14 12.54
N VAL A 24 20.95 -8.62 11.41
CA VAL A 24 20.34 -7.74 10.40
C VAL A 24 18.93 -7.37 10.84
N VAL A 25 18.71 -6.07 11.02
CA VAL A 25 17.38 -5.48 11.25
C VAL A 25 16.91 -4.83 9.96
N VAL A 26 15.75 -5.28 9.47
CA VAL A 26 15.07 -4.71 8.30
C VAL A 26 13.78 -4.06 8.80
N ASP A 27 13.73 -2.73 8.74
CA ASP A 27 12.52 -1.97 9.07
C ASP A 27 12.15 -1.06 7.88
N PRO A 28 11.23 -1.50 7.01
CA PRO A 28 10.75 -0.71 5.88
C PRO A 28 9.93 0.52 6.27
N GLN A 29 9.51 0.64 7.54
CA GLN A 29 8.62 1.68 8.04
C GLN A 29 7.34 1.80 7.19
N TYR A 30 6.68 0.66 6.92
CA TYR A 30 5.49 0.62 6.08
C TYR A 30 4.41 1.59 6.57
N LEU A 31 3.79 2.30 5.62
CA LEU A 31 2.63 3.16 5.87
C LEU A 31 2.91 4.31 6.88
N GLN A 32 4.18 4.62 7.14
CA GLN A 32 4.55 5.76 7.98
C GLN A 32 4.14 7.09 7.34
N HIS A 33 4.27 7.21 6.02
CA HIS A 33 3.86 8.38 5.28
C HIS A 33 2.40 8.25 4.84
N GLU A 34 1.55 9.24 5.17
CA GLU A 34 0.11 9.23 4.86
C GLU A 34 -0.22 9.07 3.36
N ASP A 35 0.66 9.57 2.48
CA ASP A 35 0.52 9.33 1.03
C ASP A 35 0.47 7.84 0.67
N ASP A 36 1.11 6.96 1.44
CA ASP A 36 1.12 5.52 1.12
C ASP A 36 -0.24 4.89 1.42
N VAL A 37 -0.87 5.32 2.51
CA VAL A 37 -2.23 4.91 2.88
C VAL A 37 -3.23 5.44 1.85
N ARG A 38 -3.16 6.74 1.55
CA ARG A 38 -4.00 7.36 0.51
C ARG A 38 -3.81 6.69 -0.84
N CYS A 39 -2.57 6.44 -1.25
CA CYS A 39 -2.26 5.76 -2.50
C CYS A 39 -2.91 4.37 -2.58
N ILE A 40 -2.96 3.62 -1.47
CA ILE A 40 -3.64 2.31 -1.43
C ILE A 40 -5.16 2.49 -1.49
N GLN A 41 -5.73 3.44 -0.76
CA GLN A 41 -7.17 3.76 -0.81
C GLN A 41 -7.59 4.16 -2.24
N GLU A 42 -6.80 4.98 -2.90
CA GLU A 42 -7.07 5.53 -4.25
C GLU A 42 -6.68 4.61 -5.40
N GLY A 43 -6.05 3.45 -5.15
CA GLY A 43 -5.76 2.46 -6.19
C GLY A 43 -4.43 2.62 -6.95
N GLY A 44 -3.41 3.17 -6.30
CA GLY A 44 -2.00 3.01 -6.69
C GLY A 44 -1.50 3.91 -7.81
N TYR A 45 -2.37 4.72 -8.43
CA TYR A 45 -1.97 5.78 -9.37
C TYR A 45 -1.76 7.08 -8.61
N GLN A 46 -0.50 7.49 -8.53
CA GLN A 46 -0.07 8.81 -8.09
C GLN A 46 -0.38 9.84 -9.20
N THR A 47 -1.65 9.96 -9.60
CA THR A 47 -2.12 11.08 -10.42
C THR A 47 -2.24 12.28 -9.50
N GLN A 48 -1.18 13.08 -9.52
CA GLN A 48 -1.09 14.48 -9.15
C GLN A 48 -2.29 15.04 -8.35
N MET A 49 -1.96 15.39 -7.11
CA MET A 49 -2.72 15.96 -5.98
C MET A 49 -3.68 17.14 -6.26
N TYR A 50 -4.14 17.37 -7.50
CA TYR A 50 -4.94 18.54 -7.87
C TYR A 50 -6.18 18.26 -8.75
N LEU A 51 -6.38 17.04 -9.27
CA LEU A 51 -7.48 16.76 -10.21
C LEU A 51 -8.31 15.48 -9.90
N HIS A 52 -8.22 14.92 -8.69
CA HIS A 52 -9.00 13.74 -8.28
C HIS A 52 -10.41 14.11 -7.79
N LYS A 53 -11.35 14.33 -8.72
CA LYS A 53 -12.80 14.20 -8.44
C LYS A 53 -13.44 12.92 -9.00
N LEU A 54 -12.64 12.11 -9.69
CA LEU A 54 -13.03 10.79 -10.22
C LEU A 54 -12.19 9.72 -9.52
N HIS A 55 -12.38 9.56 -8.22
CA HIS A 55 -11.74 8.51 -7.43
C HIS A 55 -12.21 7.12 -7.88
N ILE A 56 -11.45 6.47 -8.75
CA ILE A 56 -11.54 5.02 -8.93
C ILE A 56 -10.69 4.40 -7.83
N SER A 57 -11.23 4.33 -6.61
CA SER A 57 -10.56 3.62 -5.51
C SER A 57 -10.32 2.16 -5.88
N ALA A 58 -9.28 1.53 -5.33
CA ALA A 58 -9.04 0.08 -5.48
C ALA A 58 -10.30 -0.73 -5.14
N VAL A 59 -11.06 -0.20 -4.19
CA VAL A 59 -12.35 -0.67 -3.72
C VAL A 59 -13.44 -0.60 -4.79
N VAL A 60 -13.58 0.52 -5.52
CA VAL A 60 -14.53 0.65 -6.63
C VAL A 60 -14.17 -0.33 -7.75
N LEU A 61 -12.87 -0.51 -8.04
CA LEU A 61 -12.43 -1.51 -9.02
C LEU A 61 -12.78 -2.93 -8.56
N ALA A 62 -12.50 -3.26 -7.29
CA ALA A 62 -12.88 -4.54 -6.69
C ALA A 62 -14.40 -4.79 -6.80
N SER A 63 -15.22 -3.78 -6.54
CA SER A 63 -16.67 -3.85 -6.69
C SER A 63 -17.10 -4.10 -8.13
N LYS A 64 -16.49 -3.43 -9.11
CA LYS A 64 -16.75 -3.69 -10.54
C LYS A 64 -16.35 -5.11 -10.96
N ILE A 65 -15.24 -5.62 -10.46
CA ILE A 65 -14.79 -7.00 -10.72
C ILE A 65 -15.80 -7.99 -10.15
N VAL A 66 -16.19 -7.85 -8.89
CA VAL A 66 -17.14 -8.76 -8.23
C VAL A 66 -18.53 -8.69 -8.86
N ASN A 67 -18.98 -7.51 -9.30
CA ASN A 67 -20.28 -7.33 -9.98
C ASN A 67 -20.27 -7.72 -11.46
N SER A 68 -19.13 -8.12 -12.03
CA SER A 68 -19.08 -8.60 -13.41
C SER A 68 -19.81 -9.94 -13.58
N THR A 69 -20.33 -10.21 -14.77
CA THR A 69 -21.06 -11.46 -15.08
C THR A 69 -20.27 -12.71 -14.70
N ALA A 70 -18.97 -12.75 -14.98
CA ALA A 70 -18.13 -13.90 -14.66
C ALA A 70 -18.08 -14.19 -13.16
N PHE A 71 -17.97 -13.15 -12.32
CA PHE A 71 -17.93 -13.29 -10.86
C PHE A 71 -19.31 -13.54 -10.26
N GLN A 72 -20.37 -12.93 -10.79
CA GLN A 72 -21.73 -13.20 -10.36
C GLN A 72 -22.18 -14.63 -10.69
N ASN A 73 -21.75 -15.19 -11.83
CA ASN A 73 -22.06 -16.57 -12.21
C ASN A 73 -21.51 -17.62 -11.24
N ILE A 74 -20.45 -17.30 -10.49
CA ILE A 74 -19.89 -18.16 -9.44
C ILE A 74 -20.38 -17.77 -8.04
N GLY A 75 -21.37 -16.88 -7.95
CA GLY A 75 -21.93 -16.40 -6.68
C GLY A 75 -20.96 -15.54 -5.86
N ALA A 76 -20.00 -14.87 -6.50
CA ALA A 76 -19.03 -14.05 -5.78
C ALA A 76 -19.70 -12.83 -5.14
N SER A 77 -19.32 -12.57 -3.90
CA SER A 77 -19.73 -11.39 -3.14
C SER A 77 -18.53 -10.75 -2.46
N ILE A 78 -18.67 -9.47 -2.13
CA ILE A 78 -17.65 -8.75 -1.41
C ILE A 78 -17.72 -9.11 0.07
N HIS A 79 -16.56 -9.44 0.63
CA HIS A 79 -16.40 -9.59 2.07
C HIS A 79 -15.72 -8.34 2.66
N LEU A 80 -16.41 -7.69 3.60
CA LEU A 80 -15.86 -6.61 4.43
C LEU A 80 -15.47 -7.19 5.80
N PRO A 81 -14.17 -7.38 6.07
CA PRO A 81 -13.72 -8.06 7.28
C PRO A 81 -14.03 -7.23 8.52
N GLU A 82 -14.32 -7.93 9.61
CA GLU A 82 -14.39 -7.36 10.95
C GLU A 82 -13.02 -7.53 11.61
N ILE A 83 -12.41 -6.43 12.02
CA ILE A 83 -11.09 -6.40 12.66
C ILE A 83 -11.28 -5.74 14.02
N GLU A 84 -10.81 -6.40 15.08
CA GLU A 84 -11.02 -6.02 16.49
C GLU A 84 -10.68 -4.54 16.79
N ASN A 85 -9.63 -4.01 16.16
CA ASN A 85 -9.17 -2.63 16.37
C ASN A 85 -9.75 -1.62 15.38
N CYS A 86 -10.65 -2.03 14.49
CA CYS A 86 -11.29 -1.17 13.48
C CYS A 86 -12.76 -0.92 13.79
N ASN A 87 -13.02 -0.19 14.89
CA ASN A 87 -14.35 0.18 15.38
C ASN A 87 -15.01 1.30 14.56
N TYR A 88 -15.13 1.10 13.24
CA TYR A 88 -15.75 2.02 12.31
C TYR A 88 -16.87 1.33 11.53
N THR A 89 -17.85 2.09 11.04
CA THR A 89 -18.91 1.55 10.18
C THR A 89 -18.31 0.86 8.97
N ARG A 90 -18.59 -0.43 8.81
CA ARG A 90 -18.09 -1.27 7.70
C ARG A 90 -18.70 -0.79 6.38
N SER A 91 -17.96 0.05 5.68
CA SER A 91 -18.36 0.58 4.38
C SER A 91 -17.12 0.99 3.60
N PHE A 92 -17.19 0.79 2.30
CA PHE A 92 -16.22 1.29 1.34
C PHE A 92 -16.18 2.81 1.21
N GLU A 93 -17.24 3.48 1.65
CA GLU A 93 -17.31 4.94 1.69
C GLU A 93 -16.75 5.50 3.00
N ASN A 94 -16.48 4.64 3.98
CA ASN A 94 -15.91 5.05 5.25
C ASN A 94 -14.38 5.00 5.19
N GLU A 95 -13.76 6.15 4.91
CA GLU A 95 -12.31 6.29 4.81
C GLU A 95 -11.57 5.83 6.09
N LYS A 96 -12.14 6.05 7.27
CA LYS A 96 -11.52 5.63 8.54
C LYS A 96 -11.51 4.11 8.69
N TYR A 97 -12.59 3.45 8.27
CA TYR A 97 -12.66 1.99 8.21
C TYR A 97 -11.62 1.44 7.23
N LEU A 98 -11.53 2.04 6.03
CA LEU A 98 -10.56 1.63 5.02
C LEU A 98 -9.12 1.83 5.48
N GLU A 99 -8.79 2.99 6.04
CA GLU A 99 -7.47 3.26 6.60
C GLU A 99 -7.10 2.24 7.67
N CYS A 100 -8.01 1.96 8.61
CA CYS A 100 -7.75 1.00 9.67
C CYS A 100 -7.48 -0.41 9.12
N ILE A 101 -8.28 -0.86 8.15
CA ILE A 101 -8.02 -2.14 7.48
C ILE A 101 -6.66 -2.10 6.79
N ILE A 102 -6.34 -1.06 6.03
CA ILE A 102 -5.07 -0.96 5.30
C ILE A 102 -3.90 -1.06 6.27
N ARG A 103 -3.92 -0.32 7.37
CA ARG A 103 -2.84 -0.35 8.37
C ARG A 103 -2.74 -1.68 9.10
N THR A 104 -3.86 -2.37 9.33
CA THR A 104 -3.88 -3.61 10.12
C THR A 104 -3.62 -4.86 9.28
N SER A 105 -4.04 -4.86 8.01
CA SER A 105 -3.98 -6.01 7.10
C SER A 105 -2.89 -5.91 6.03
N ALA A 106 -2.09 -4.84 6.05
CA ALA A 106 -0.98 -4.68 5.13
C ALA A 106 0.01 -5.85 5.28
N ILE A 107 0.43 -6.37 4.14
CA ILE A 107 1.48 -7.36 4.03
C ILE A 107 2.64 -6.80 3.22
N THR A 108 3.83 -7.36 3.42
CA THR A 108 4.97 -7.00 2.59
C THR A 108 4.79 -7.50 1.17
N SER A 109 5.16 -6.68 0.19
CA SER A 109 5.23 -7.10 -1.21
C SER A 109 6.51 -7.88 -1.53
N TYR A 110 7.47 -7.96 -0.60
CA TYR A 110 8.81 -8.53 -0.82
C TYR A 110 9.63 -7.86 -1.94
N HIS A 111 9.33 -6.60 -2.28
CA HIS A 111 10.05 -5.80 -3.29
C HIS A 111 10.80 -4.60 -2.67
N GLN A 112 11.44 -4.78 -1.52
CA GLN A 112 12.25 -3.73 -0.91
C GLN A 112 13.48 -3.43 -1.78
N ALA A 113 13.77 -2.15 -1.98
CA ALA A 113 14.91 -1.69 -2.76
C ALA A 113 15.42 -0.35 -2.23
N GLY A 114 16.63 0.04 -2.66
CA GLY A 114 17.18 1.38 -2.40
C GLY A 114 18.06 1.50 -1.15
N THR A 115 18.45 0.39 -0.51
CA THR A 115 19.40 0.39 0.61
C THR A 115 20.79 0.90 0.19
N CYS A 116 21.22 0.63 -1.05
CA CYS A 116 22.39 1.21 -1.69
C CYS A 116 21.95 2.05 -2.91
N ALA A 117 21.31 3.19 -2.66
CA ALA A 117 20.72 4.01 -3.71
C ALA A 117 21.78 4.51 -4.70
N MET A 118 21.53 4.36 -6.00
CA MET A 118 22.38 4.91 -7.07
C MET A 118 21.98 6.35 -7.37
N GLY A 119 22.93 7.29 -7.42
CA GLY A 119 22.64 8.66 -7.83
C GLY A 119 23.71 9.69 -7.50
N LYS A 120 23.39 10.96 -7.77
CA LYS A 120 24.25 12.13 -7.46
C LYS A 120 23.73 12.95 -6.27
N HIS A 121 22.74 12.42 -5.55
CA HIS A 121 22.11 13.10 -4.41
C HIS A 121 22.80 12.73 -3.09
N ALA A 122 22.58 13.52 -2.05
CA ALA A 122 23.23 13.36 -0.75
C ALA A 122 23.03 11.98 -0.09
N LEU A 123 21.94 11.27 -0.42
CA LEU A 123 21.64 9.93 0.10
C LEU A 123 22.13 8.78 -0.81
N ALA A 124 22.92 9.09 -1.83
CA ALA A 124 23.41 8.05 -2.75
C ALA A 124 24.55 7.29 -2.08
N VAL A 125 24.56 5.98 -2.29
CA VAL A 125 25.62 5.08 -1.84
C VAL A 125 26.55 4.74 -3.00
N VAL A 126 26.00 4.65 -4.21
CA VAL A 126 26.78 4.33 -5.41
C VAL A 126 26.59 5.33 -6.54
N ASP A 127 27.62 5.52 -7.36
CA ASP A 127 27.56 6.31 -8.59
C ASP A 127 26.96 5.53 -9.79
N ASP A 128 26.91 6.15 -10.97
CA ASP A 128 26.43 5.53 -12.22
C ASP A 128 27.37 4.46 -12.79
N TYR A 129 28.49 4.19 -12.12
CA TYR A 129 29.41 3.09 -12.38
C TYR A 129 29.38 2.02 -11.26
N PHE A 130 28.39 2.10 -10.36
CA PHE A 130 28.21 1.19 -9.21
C PHE A 130 29.35 1.20 -8.19
N ARG A 131 30.07 2.32 -8.06
CA ARG A 131 31.14 2.50 -7.09
C ARG A 131 30.64 3.22 -5.85
#